data_AF-A0A842AGZ8-F1
#
_entry.id   AF-A0A842AGZ8-F1
#
_cell.length_a   1.000
_cell.length_b   1.000
_cell.length_c   1.000
_cell.angle_alpha   90.00
_cell.angle_beta   90.00
_cell.angle_gamma   90.00
#
_symmetry.space_group_name_H-M   'P 1'
#
loop_
_entity.id
_entity.type
_entity.pdbx_description
1 polymer ?
#
loop_
_entity_poly.entity_id
_entity_poly.type
_entity_poly.pdbx_seq_one_letter_code
_entity_poly.pdbx_strand_id
1 'polypeptide(L)' 'MKVYIVVQVSGSFIMSGNGIKIYKSKSVAIKRRDILNRDIQASKFKYVVLESGDWTKISD' A
#
# COMPACT_ATOMS: atom_id res chain seq x y z
N MET A 1 6.67 -14.01 8.65
CA MET A 1 5.57 -13.81 7.67
C MET A 1 5.71 -12.46 6.94
N LYS A 2 5.65 -12.42 5.60
CA LYS A 2 5.68 -11.15 4.83
C LYS A 2 4.30 -10.49 4.80
N VAL A 3 4.27 -9.16 4.86
CA VAL A 3 3.04 -8.36 4.67
C VAL A 3 3.22 -7.35 3.55
N TYR A 4 2.10 -7.00 2.91
CA TYR A 4 2.06 -6.12 1.76
C TYR A 4 1.19 -4.92 2.10
N ILE A 5 1.74 -3.73 2.05
CA ILE A 5 1.08 -2.52 2.49
C ILE A 5 0.77 -1.69 1.25
N VAL A 6 -0.50 -1.45 0.98
CA VAL A 6 -0.93 -0.48 -0.02
C VAL A 6 -0.92 0.89 0.64
N VAL A 7 -0.19 1.85 0.06
CA VAL A 7 -0.11 3.23 0.56
C VAL A 7 -0.32 4.22 -0.58
N GLN A 8 -0.92 5.37 -0.27
CA GLN A 8 -1.02 6.48 -1.20
C GLN A 8 0.25 7.33 -1.12
N VAL A 9 0.82 7.66 -2.27
CA VAL A 9 2.01 8.51 -2.41
C VAL A 9 1.71 9.71 -3.29
N SER A 10 2.30 10.86 -2.98
CA SER A 10 2.35 12.02 -3.86
C SER A 10 3.81 12.42 -4.09
N GLY A 11 4.32 12.18 -5.29
CA GLY A 11 5.76 12.28 -5.55
C GLY A 11 6.55 11.35 -4.63
N SER A 12 7.42 11.93 -3.79
CA SER A 12 8.27 11.21 -2.84
C SER A 12 7.68 11.06 -1.43
N PHE A 13 6.46 11.56 -1.19
CA PHE A 13 5.85 11.57 0.14
C PHE A 13 4.79 10.48 0.28
N ILE A 14 4.85 9.74 1.38
CA ILE A 14 3.77 8.84 1.82
C ILE A 14 2.70 9.69 2.50
N MET A 15 1.47 9.59 2.01
CA MET A 15 0.33 10.32 2.57
C MET A 15 -0.33 9.47 3.66
N SER A 16 -0.34 9.97 4.90
CA SER A 16 -0.92 9.28 6.07
C SER A 16 -2.47 9.29 6.13
N GLY A 17 -3.16 9.40 4.99
CA GLY A 17 -4.63 9.41 4.94
C GLY A 17 -5.26 8.01 5.13
N ASN A 18 -6.57 7.89 4.83
CA ASN A 18 -7.37 6.64 4.81
C ASN A 18 -6.79 5.47 3.95
N GLY A 19 -5.59 5.62 3.39
CA GLY A 19 -5.02 4.81 2.32
C GLY A 19 -3.99 3.76 2.74
N ILE A 20 -3.64 3.62 4.01
CA ILE A 20 -2.72 2.54 4.45
C ILE A 20 -3.52 1.27 4.75
N LYS A 21 -3.40 0.27 3.89
CA LYS A 21 -4.03 -1.05 4.08
C LYS A 21 -3.02 -2.17 4.01
N ILE A 22 -3.06 -3.06 5.00
CA ILE A 22 -2.13 -4.19 5.13
C ILE A 22 -2.80 -5.47 4.64
N TYR A 23 -2.06 -6.24 3.83
CA TYR A 23 -2.50 -7.49 3.23
C TYR A 23 -1.48 -8.59 3.51
N LYS A 24 -1.98 -9.81 3.78
CA LYS A 24 -1.12 -11.01 3.94
C LYS A 24 -0.70 -11.63 2.60
N SER A 25 -1.32 -11.21 1.49
CA SER A 25 -1.06 -11.73 0.14
C SER A 25 -0.71 -10.61 -0.85
N LYS A 26 0.37 -10.83 -1.61
CA LYS A 26 0.86 -9.90 -2.64
C LYS A 26 -0.18 -9.64 -3.72
N SER A 27 -0.83 -10.71 -4.19
CA SER A 27 -1.79 -10.63 -5.28
C SER A 27 -3.01 -9.79 -4.89
N VAL A 28 -3.46 -9.89 -3.65
CA VAL A 28 -4.58 -9.10 -3.12
C VAL A 28 -4.19 -7.62 -3.01
N ALA A 29 -2.99 -7.33 -2.51
CA ALA A 29 -2.48 -5.96 -2.42
C ALA A 29 -2.36 -5.30 -3.81
N ILE A 30 -1.84 -6.03 -4.79
CA ILE A 30 -1.72 -5.55 -6.18
C ILE A 30 -3.11 -5.29 -6.79
N LYS A 31 -4.05 -6.24 -6.67
CA LYS A 31 -5.42 -6.05 -7.17
C LYS A 31 -6.06 -4.80 -6.57
N ARG A 32 -5.89 -4.58 -5.26
CA ARG A 32 -6.45 -3.39 -4.61
C ARG A 32 -5.80 -2.10 -5.07
N ARG A 33 -4.47 -2.07 -5.17
CA ARG A 33 -3.71 -0.94 -5.72
C ARG A 33 -4.24 -0.55 -7.10
N ASP A 34 -4.49 -1.52 -7.97
CA ASP A 34 -4.94 -1.26 -9.34
C ASP A 34 -6.34 -0.66 -9.40
N ILE A 35 -7.26 -1.12 -8.55
CA ILE A 35 -8.59 -0.52 -8.40
C ILE A 35 -8.44 0.94 -7.95
N LEU A 36 -7.66 1.17 -6.89
CA LEU A 36 -7.47 2.51 -6.32
C LEU A 36 -6.77 3.48 -7.29
N ASN A 37 -5.87 2.98 -8.15
CA ASN A 37 -5.20 3.78 -9.18
C ASN A 37 -6.10 4.08 -10.38
N ARG A 38 -7.11 3.24 -10.69
CA ARG A 38 -8.09 3.56 -11.74
C ARG A 38 -9.04 4.66 -11.30
N ASP A 39 -9.43 4.66 -10.03
CA ASP A 39 -10.35 5.65 -9.47
C ASP A 39 -9.71 7.05 -9.36
N ILE A 40 -8.37 7.12 -9.25
CA ILE A 40 -7.61 8.37 -9.30
C ILE A 40 -7.17 8.66 -10.75
N GLN A 41 -8.08 9.15 -11.58
CA GLN A 41 -7.70 9.65 -12.92
C GLN A 41 -7.16 11.09 -12.93
N ALA A 42 -7.32 11.87 -11.86
CA ALA A 42 -7.20 13.33 -11.92
C ALA A 42 -6.21 13.99 -10.94
N SER A 43 -5.32 13.26 -10.25
CA SER A 43 -4.53 13.91 -9.20
C SER A 43 -3.14 13.33 -9.00
N LYS A 44 -2.24 14.16 -8.43
CA LYS A 44 -0.79 13.91 -8.18
C LYS A 44 -0.52 12.74 -7.21
N PHE A 45 -1.49 11.85 -7.03
CA PHE A 45 -1.46 10.75 -6.08
C PHE A 45 -1.47 9.42 -6.83
N LYS A 46 -0.67 8.47 -6.35
CA LYS A 46 -0.69 7.08 -6.81
C LYS A 46 -0.69 6.16 -5.59
N TYR A 47 -1.26 4.98 -5.73
CA TYR A 47 -1.11 3.92 -4.75
C TYR A 47 0.02 2.99 -5.16
N VAL A 48 0.86 2.61 -4.20
CA VAL A 48 1.97 1.66 -4.36
C VAL A 48 1.85 0.54 -3.33
N VAL A 49 2.46 -0.61 -3.62
CA VAL A 49 2.56 -1.73 -2.68
C VAL A 49 3.97 -1.75 -2.12
N LEU A 50 4.10 -1.60 -0.82
CA LEU A 50 5.33 -1.80 -0.07
C LEU A 50 5.35 -3.24 0.46
N GLU A 51 6.48 -3.91 0.31
CA GLU A 51 6.72 -5.19 0.97
C GLU A 51 7.40 -4.90 2.29
N SER A 52 6.83 -5.40 3.38
CA SER A 52 7.52 -5.41 4.67
C SER A 52 7.88 -6.83 5.05
N GLY A 53 9.08 -6.94 5.63
CA GLY A 53 9.67 -8.18 6.11
C GLY A 53 8.89 -8.77 7.28
N ASP A 54 9.55 -9.59 8.07
CA ASP A 54 8.90 -10.41 9.08
C ASP A 54 8.30 -9.59 10.25
N TRP A 55 7.06 -9.11 10.09
CA TRP A 55 6.34 -8.31 11.10
C TRP A 55 6.08 -9.08 12.40
N THR A 56 6.11 -10.41 12.35
CA THR A 56 5.99 -11.25 13.55
C THR A 56 7.24 -11.26 14.42
N LYS A 57 8.35 -10.64 13.98
CA LYS A 57 9.57 -10.43 14.80
C LYS A 57 9.61 -9.07 15.50
N ILE A 58 8.63 -8.21 15.26
CA ILE A 58 8.42 -6.98 16.03
C ILE A 58 7.50 -7.37 17.21
N SER A 59 8.04 -8.14 18.13
CA SER A 59 7.48 -8.34 19.46
C SER A 59 8.36 -7.55 20.42
N ASP A 60 7.75 -6.61 21.16
CA ASP A 60 8.36 -5.97 22.34
C ASP A 60 9.05 -6.99 23.26
#